data_AF-A0A226CVZ5-F1
#
_entry.id   AF-A0A226CVZ5-F1
#
_cell.length_a   1.000
_cell.length_b   1.000
_cell.length_c   1.000
_cell.angle_alpha   90.00
_cell.angle_beta   90.00
_cell.angle_gamma   90.00
#
_symmetry.space_group_name_H-M   'P 1'
#
loop_
_entity.id
_entity.type
_entity.pdbx_description
1 polymer ?
#
loop_
_entity_poly.entity_id
_entity_poly.type
_entity_poly.pdbx_seq_one_letter_code
_entity_poly.pdbx_strand_id
1 'polypeptide(L)'
;MYDGHSMLRVTPQTKRQEDHLRDLGKHQGVSFIGGDPLVGDHSHVIASPQVLDFVLESLKKFETEHLLTNPDVGRSGLEEWRYISWDAYYDLDSINQYLTVQSVGHPDLVTLTTIGKSFEGRDLFLLKINNGAPRNQLYGLILIL
;
A
#
# COMPACT_ATOMS: atom_id res chain seq x y z
N MET A 1 1.81 -15.40 -2.55
CA MET A 1 0.67 -15.42 -1.61
C MET A 1 1.26 -15.24 -0.22
N TYR A 2 0.88 -14.19 0.50
CA TYR A 2 1.40 -13.83 1.83
C TYR A 2 0.56 -14.44 2.97
N ASP A 3 -0.17 -15.52 2.70
CA ASP A 3 -1.07 -16.14 3.66
C ASP A 3 -0.31 -16.49 4.96
N GLY A 4 -0.83 -16.01 6.09
CA GLY A 4 -0.23 -16.21 7.41
C GLY A 4 1.05 -15.41 7.71
N HIS A 5 1.45 -14.45 6.87
CA HIS A 5 2.56 -13.56 7.21
C HIS A 5 2.11 -12.51 8.23
N SER A 6 2.94 -12.28 9.25
CA SER A 6 2.68 -11.29 10.28
C SER A 6 3.52 -10.04 10.05
N MET A 7 2.89 -8.87 10.24
CA MET A 7 3.55 -7.58 10.16
C MET A 7 3.83 -7.04 11.56
N LEU A 8 5.09 -6.72 11.81
CA LEU A 8 5.60 -6.20 13.06
C LEU A 8 6.14 -4.79 12.83
N ARG A 9 5.69 -3.81 13.62
CA ARG A 9 6.38 -2.51 13.72
C ARG A 9 7.50 -2.66 14.73
N VAL A 10 8.72 -2.28 14.38
CA VAL A 10 9.91 -2.29 15.25
C VAL A 10 10.55 -0.91 15.30
N THR A 11 11.05 -0.52 16.47
CA THR A 11 11.73 0.78 16.65
C THR A 11 13.08 0.55 17.32
N PRO A 12 14.20 0.50 16.58
CA PRO A 12 15.52 0.40 17.19
C PRO A 12 15.86 1.70 17.93
N GLN A 13 16.24 1.59 19.20
CA GLN A 13 16.69 2.70 20.06
C GLN A 13 18.21 2.83 20.09
N THR A 14 18.95 1.82 19.63
CA THR A 14 20.41 1.79 19.64
C THR A 14 20.99 1.33 18.32
N LYS A 15 22.22 1.75 18.00
CA LYS A 15 22.92 1.32 16.78
C LYS A 15 23.05 -0.21 16.71
N ARG A 16 23.23 -0.86 17.86
CA ARG A 16 23.27 -2.33 17.98
C ARG A 16 21.96 -2.99 17.56
N GLN A 17 20.81 -2.40 17.89
CA GLN A 17 19.50 -2.90 17.46
C GLN A 17 19.29 -2.66 15.96
N GLU A 18 19.74 -1.52 15.44
CA GLU A 18 19.71 -1.24 13.99
C GLU A 18 20.51 -2.27 13.19
N ASP A 19 21.77 -2.52 13.59
CA ASP A 19 22.64 -3.48 12.92
C ASP A 19 22.06 -4.90 12.99
N HIS A 20 21.47 -5.27 14.14
CA HIS A 20 20.79 -6.55 14.31
C HIS A 20 19.56 -6.69 13.41
N LEU A 21 18.72 -5.66 13.30
CA LEU A 21 17.56 -5.67 12.42
C LEU A 21 17.98 -5.75 10.94
N ARG A 22 19.09 -5.09 10.57
CA ARG A 22 19.67 -5.17 9.24
C ARG A 22 20.17 -6.59 8.90
N ASP A 23 20.75 -7.28 9.88
CA ASP A 23 21.13 -8.69 9.71
C ASP A 23 19.92 -9.62 9.67
N LEU A 24 18.89 -9.34 10.46
CA LEU A 24 17.62 -10.07 10.44
C LEU A 24 16.93 -9.99 9.07
N GLY A 25 17.01 -8.83 8.41
CA GLY A 25 16.48 -8.63 7.06
C GLY A 25 17.17 -9.44 5.96
N LYS A 26 18.35 -9.99 6.23
CA LYS A 26 19.04 -10.91 5.31
C LYS A 26 18.53 -12.35 5.42
N HIS A 27 17.75 -12.66 6.46
CA HIS A 27 17.22 -14.01 6.67
C HIS A 27 16.08 -14.29 5.70
N GLN A 28 16.09 -15.48 5.09
CA GLN A 28 14.99 -15.91 4.22
C GLN A 28 13.67 -15.93 5.01
N GLY A 29 12.62 -15.33 4.43
CA GLY A 29 11.31 -15.22 5.07
C GLY A 29 11.10 -13.95 5.90
N VAL A 30 12.07 -13.05 5.95
CA VAL A 30 11.97 -11.71 6.57
C VAL A 30 12.10 -10.63 5.50
N SER A 31 11.26 -9.60 5.56
CA SER A 31 11.33 -8.45 4.64
C SER A 31 11.01 -7.14 5.37
N PHE A 32 11.70 -6.06 5.00
CA PHE A 32 11.43 -4.72 5.54
C PHE A 32 10.66 -3.87 4.52
N ILE A 33 9.62 -3.16 4.99
CA ILE A 33 8.88 -2.18 4.18
C ILE A 33 9.39 -0.78 4.52
N GLY A 34 9.70 0.00 3.49
CA GLY A 34 10.06 1.41 3.63
C GLY A 34 11.57 1.68 3.74
N GLY A 35 12.41 0.65 3.57
CA GLY A 35 13.87 0.77 3.58
C GLY A 35 14.54 0.15 4.80
N ASP A 36 15.81 0.49 5.01
CA ASP A 36 16.58 -0.03 6.12
C ASP A 36 16.10 0.52 7.47
N PRO A 37 16.13 -0.29 8.54
CA PRO A 37 15.84 0.20 9.88
C PRO A 37 16.87 1.26 10.28
N LEU A 38 16.40 2.33 10.92
CA LEU A 38 17.21 3.45 11.41
C LEU A 38 16.90 3.73 12.88
N VAL A 39 17.92 4.03 13.66
CA VAL A 39 17.75 4.36 15.09
C VAL A 39 16.77 5.53 15.27
N GLY A 40 15.78 5.33 16.14
CA GLY A 40 14.75 6.32 16.47
C GLY A 40 13.60 6.39 15.47
N ASP A 41 13.70 5.71 14.32
CA ASP A 41 12.60 5.59 13.36
C ASP A 41 11.92 4.23 13.48
N HIS A 42 10.65 4.18 13.10
CA HIS A 42 9.87 2.96 13.11
C HIS A 42 9.91 2.31 11.75
N SER A 43 10.22 1.02 11.71
CA SER A 43 10.26 0.22 10.49
C SER A 43 9.28 -0.93 10.59
N HIS A 44 8.82 -1.42 9.44
CA HIS A 44 7.93 -2.57 9.41
C HIS A 44 8.66 -3.80 8.91
N VAL A 45 8.55 -4.89 9.68
CA VAL A 45 9.08 -6.21 9.38
C VAL A 45 7.92 -7.12 9.03
N ILE A 46 7.95 -7.71 7.85
CA ILE A 46 7.09 -8.83 7.48
C ILE A 46 7.86 -10.12 7.77
N ALA A 47 7.27 -10.99 8.57
CA ALA A 47 7.80 -12.31 8.87
C ALA A 47 6.86 -13.39 8.32
N SER A 48 7.43 -14.36 7.61
CA SER A 48 6.71 -15.56 7.19
C SER A 48 6.31 -16.40 8.41
N PRO A 49 5.19 -17.14 8.37
CA PRO A 49 4.71 -17.90 9.54
C PRO A 49 5.76 -18.89 10.08
N GLN A 50 6.62 -19.43 9.21
CA GLN A 50 7.69 -20.37 9.57
C GLN A 50 8.84 -19.73 10.37
N VAL A 51 9.05 -18.41 10.26
CA VAL A 51 10.16 -17.69 10.91
C VAL A 51 9.68 -16.69 11.95
N LEU A 52 8.36 -16.60 12.19
CA LEU A 52 7.76 -15.63 13.11
C LEU A 52 8.28 -15.82 14.53
N ASP A 53 8.30 -17.04 15.04
CA ASP A 53 8.79 -17.33 16.40
C ASP A 53 10.26 -16.94 16.57
N PHE A 54 11.09 -17.25 15.58
CA PHE A 54 12.49 -16.83 15.55
C PHE A 54 12.63 -15.30 15.57
N VAL A 55 11.82 -14.59 14.77
CA VAL A 55 11.83 -13.12 14.74
C VAL A 55 11.42 -12.55 16.10
N LEU A 56 10.36 -13.06 16.73
CA LEU A 56 9.90 -12.60 18.04
C LEU A 56 10.94 -12.86 19.15
N GLU A 57 11.56 -14.04 19.17
CA GLU A 57 12.64 -14.36 20.10
C GLU A 57 13.85 -13.44 19.90
N SER A 58 14.19 -13.19 18.64
CA SER A 58 15.29 -12.30 18.25
C SER A 58 15.05 -10.86 18.70
N LEU A 59 13.83 -10.33 18.51
CA LEU A 59 13.46 -8.99 18.99
C LEU A 59 13.47 -8.88 20.52
N LYS A 60 12.98 -9.92 21.21
CA LYS A 60 12.99 -9.99 22.67
C LYS A 60 14.42 -10.01 23.23
N LYS A 61 15.32 -10.77 22.62
CA LYS A 61 16.74 -10.88 23.02
C LYS A 61 17.47 -9.54 22.95
N PHE A 62 17.12 -8.70 21.98
CA PHE A 62 17.72 -7.38 21.80
C PHE A 62 16.90 -6.26 22.43
N GLU A 63 15.89 -6.59 23.25
CA GLU A 63 14.98 -5.65 23.92
C GLU A 63 14.42 -4.60 22.93
N THR A 64 14.13 -5.04 21.71
CA THR A 64 13.61 -4.16 20.66
C THR A 64 12.09 -4.07 20.82
N GLU A 65 11.62 -2.84 21.02
CA GLU A 65 10.18 -2.56 21.10
C GLU A 65 9.51 -2.96 19.78
N HIS A 66 8.45 -3.76 19.88
CA HIS A 66 7.70 -4.22 18.72
C HIS A 66 6.20 -4.26 18.99
N LEU A 67 5.43 -3.95 17.95
CA LEU A 67 3.97 -4.04 17.94
C LEU A 67 3.54 -4.99 16.82
N LEU A 68 2.70 -5.98 17.14
CA LEU A 68 2.02 -6.82 16.16
C LEU A 68 0.89 -6.01 15.53
N THR A 69 1.07 -5.62 14.25
CA THR A 69 0.16 -4.68 13.59
C THR A 69 -0.93 -5.39 12.79
N ASN A 70 -0.66 -6.57 12.22
CA ASN A 70 -1.68 -7.34 11.50
C ASN A 70 -1.36 -8.85 11.49
N PRO A 71 -2.20 -9.71 12.11
CA PRO A 71 -1.96 -11.16 12.16
C PRO A 71 -2.37 -11.90 10.88
N ASP A 72 -3.07 -11.29 9.92
CA ASP A 72 -3.40 -11.93 8.64
C ASP A 72 -3.74 -10.91 7.54
N VAL A 73 -2.81 -10.65 6.63
CA VAL A 73 -2.91 -9.58 5.61
C VAL A 73 -3.88 -9.96 4.45
N GLY A 74 -4.35 -11.21 4.39
CA GLY A 74 -5.03 -11.77 3.20
C GLY A 74 -6.56 -11.72 3.16
N ARG A 75 -7.26 -11.21 4.19
CA ARG A 75 -8.74 -11.28 4.26
C ARG A 75 -9.38 -9.92 4.51
N SER A 76 -9.67 -9.20 3.42
CA SER A 76 -10.61 -8.06 3.42
C SER A 76 -11.70 -8.35 2.39
N GLY A 77 -12.94 -8.49 2.89
CA GLY A 77 -14.08 -9.12 2.20
C GLY A 77 -14.84 -8.25 1.20
N LEU A 78 -15.61 -8.96 0.37
CA LEU A 78 -16.49 -8.49 -0.69
C LEU A 78 -17.78 -7.87 -0.11
N GLU A 79 -18.03 -6.58 -0.34
CA GLU A 79 -19.26 -5.87 0.04
C GLU A 79 -19.86 -5.12 -1.18
N GLU A 80 -21.17 -4.86 -1.14
CA GLU A 80 -22.05 -4.56 -2.27
C GLU A 80 -21.74 -3.30 -3.12
N TRP A 81 -21.88 -3.47 -4.44
CA TRP A 81 -21.36 -2.66 -5.55
C TRP A 81 -22.18 -1.43 -5.92
N ARG A 82 -22.30 -0.44 -5.02
CA ARG A 82 -22.83 0.89 -5.42
C ARG A 82 -22.06 2.10 -4.91
N TYR A 83 -21.16 1.94 -3.96
CA TYR A 83 -20.39 3.06 -3.40
C TYR A 83 -18.97 2.60 -3.07
N ILE A 84 -17.96 3.23 -3.68
CA ILE A 84 -16.61 3.22 -3.12
C ILE A 84 -16.68 4.07 -1.85
N SER A 85 -16.30 3.47 -0.74
CA SER A 85 -16.13 4.10 0.56
C SER A 85 -14.66 4.48 0.76
N TRP A 86 -14.38 5.36 1.72
CA TRP A 86 -13.00 5.81 1.99
C TRP A 86 -12.32 4.98 3.10
N ASP A 87 -13.03 4.03 3.68
CA ASP A 87 -12.62 3.17 4.79
C ASP A 87 -12.35 1.72 4.38
N ALA A 88 -12.40 1.41 3.08
CA ALA A 88 -12.12 0.09 2.53
C ALA A 88 -11.13 0.13 1.36
N TYR A 89 -10.43 -1.00 1.16
CA TYR A 89 -9.63 -1.24 -0.04
C TYR A 89 -10.46 -1.96 -1.09
N TYR A 90 -10.24 -1.59 -2.35
CA TYR A 90 -10.98 -2.10 -3.50
C TYR A 90 -10.00 -2.70 -4.52
N ASP A 91 -10.44 -3.73 -5.23
CA ASP A 91 -9.68 -4.28 -6.35
C ASP A 91 -9.68 -3.33 -7.56
N LEU A 92 -8.82 -3.62 -8.53
CA LEU A 92 -8.66 -2.79 -9.72
C LEU A 92 -9.95 -2.68 -10.55
N ASP A 93 -10.71 -3.76 -10.66
CA ASP A 93 -11.95 -3.78 -11.46
C ASP A 93 -13.03 -2.92 -10.80
N SER A 94 -13.12 -2.95 -9.47
CA SER A 94 -13.97 -2.07 -8.66
C SER A 94 -13.67 -0.60 -8.88
N ILE A 95 -12.38 -0.25 -8.83
CA ILE A 95 -11.92 1.12 -9.06
C ILE A 95 -12.27 1.55 -10.49
N ASN A 96 -11.97 0.71 -11.49
CA ASN A 96 -12.25 1.00 -12.90
C ASN A 96 -13.75 1.17 -13.18
N GLN A 97 -14.59 0.34 -12.58
CA GLN A 97 -16.04 0.47 -12.69
C GLN A 97 -16.53 1.77 -12.06
N TYR A 98 -16.01 2.14 -10.89
CA TYR A 98 -16.33 3.41 -10.25
C TYR A 98 -15.97 4.60 -11.15
N LEU A 99 -14.75 4.64 -11.72
CA LEU A 99 -14.33 5.71 -12.63
C LEU A 99 -15.25 5.82 -13.85
N THR A 100 -15.70 4.68 -14.39
CA THR A 100 -16.62 4.63 -15.51
C THR A 100 -17.98 5.22 -15.13
N VAL A 101 -18.54 4.84 -13.99
CA VAL A 101 -19.80 5.38 -13.47
C VAL A 101 -19.71 6.89 -13.26
N GLN A 102 -18.60 7.40 -12.71
CA GLN A 102 -18.40 8.85 -12.53
C GLN A 102 -18.35 9.60 -13.86
N SER A 103 -17.66 9.06 -14.87
CA SER A 103 -17.59 9.70 -16.19
C SER A 103 -18.92 9.69 -16.93
N VAL A 104 -19.75 8.65 -16.75
CA VAL A 104 -21.10 8.59 -17.33
C VAL A 104 -22.09 9.48 -16.58
N GLY A 105 -21.97 9.56 -15.25
CA GLY A 105 -22.87 10.36 -14.41
C GLY A 105 -22.62 11.86 -14.45
N HIS A 106 -21.38 12.28 -14.77
CA HIS A 106 -20.95 13.68 -14.79
C HIS A 106 -20.17 14.03 -16.07
N PRO A 107 -20.74 13.84 -17.27
CA PRO A 107 -20.00 13.94 -18.54
C PRO A 107 -19.53 15.36 -18.88
N ASP A 108 -20.13 16.38 -18.27
CA ASP A 108 -19.77 17.79 -18.39
C ASP A 108 -18.54 18.17 -17.54
N LEU A 109 -18.28 17.41 -16.47
CA LEU A 109 -17.20 17.65 -15.51
C LEU A 109 -16.06 16.63 -15.66
N VAL A 110 -16.38 15.39 -16.01
CA VAL A 110 -15.49 14.23 -15.89
C VAL A 110 -15.34 13.52 -17.23
N THR A 111 -14.09 13.37 -17.68
CA THR A 111 -13.75 12.57 -18.87
C THR A 111 -12.80 11.46 -18.47
N LEU A 112 -13.19 10.22 -18.70
CA LEU A 112 -12.31 9.05 -18.58
C LEU A 112 -11.63 8.76 -19.93
N THR A 113 -10.31 8.67 -19.95
CA THR A 113 -9.56 8.29 -21.16
C THR A 113 -8.52 7.22 -20.84
N THR A 114 -8.23 6.37 -21.81
CA THR A 114 -7.09 5.44 -21.72
C THR A 114 -5.83 6.16 -22.21
N ILE A 115 -4.73 6.08 -21.46
CA ILE A 115 -3.41 6.65 -21.82
C ILE A 115 -2.42 5.60 -22.34
N GLY A 116 -2.77 4.33 -22.26
CA GLY A 116 -1.95 3.22 -22.72
C GLY A 116 -2.41 1.89 -22.13
N LYS A 117 -1.55 0.88 -22.28
CA LYS A 117 -1.74 -0.44 -21.69
C LYS A 117 -0.65 -0.72 -20.66
N SER A 118 -0.98 -1.44 -19.61
CA SER A 118 -0.01 -2.01 -18.67
C SER A 118 0.85 -3.08 -19.35
N PHE A 119 1.90 -3.56 -18.68
CA PHE A 119 2.69 -4.70 -19.14
C PHE A 119 1.83 -5.93 -19.45
N GLU A 120 0.84 -6.23 -18.59
CA GLU A 120 -0.11 -7.33 -18.79
C GLU A 120 -1.27 -6.99 -19.74
N GLY A 121 -1.22 -5.87 -20.46
CA GLY A 121 -2.23 -5.50 -21.47
C GLY A 121 -3.53 -4.87 -20.95
N ARG A 122 -3.61 -4.49 -19.67
CA ARG A 122 -4.78 -3.81 -19.08
C ARG A 122 -4.79 -2.32 -19.42
N ASP A 123 -5.97 -1.73 -19.57
CA ASP A 123 -6.08 -0.28 -19.81
C ASP A 123 -5.58 0.55 -18.63
N LEU A 124 -4.76 1.56 -18.92
CA LEU A 124 -4.39 2.59 -17.95
C LEU A 124 -5.33 3.77 -18.09
N PHE A 125 -6.24 3.92 -17.13
CA PHE A 125 -7.23 4.98 -17.13
C PHE A 125 -6.68 6.28 -16.51
N LEU A 126 -6.99 7.40 -17.16
CA LEU A 126 -6.80 8.74 -16.66
C LEU A 126 -8.17 9.41 -16.53
N LEU A 127 -8.49 9.87 -15.32
CA LEU A 127 -9.68 10.66 -15.04
C LEU A 127 -9.33 12.15 -15.13
N LYS A 128 -9.94 12.85 -16.08
CA LYS A 128 -9.81 14.30 -16.22
C LYS A 128 -11.05 14.99 -15.65
N ILE A 129 -10.84 15.94 -14.74
CA ILE A 129 -11.92 16.73 -14.13
C ILE A 129 -11.76 18.20 -14.57
N ASN A 130 -12.78 18.80 -15.17
CA ASN A 130 -12.75 20.19 -15.64
C ASN A 130 -14.12 20.87 -15.53
N ASN A 131 -14.19 22.09 -15.00
CA ASN A 131 -15.42 22.85 -14.78
C ASN A 131 -15.92 23.61 -16.04
N GLY A 132 -15.81 23.02 -17.24
CA GLY A 132 -16.43 23.54 -18.47
C GLY A 132 -15.96 24.91 -18.99
N ALA A 133 -14.88 25.48 -18.46
CA ALA A 133 -14.43 26.80 -18.87
C ALA A 133 -13.74 26.81 -20.26
N PRO A 134 -13.89 27.91 -21.04
CA PRO A 134 -13.33 28.00 -22.38
C PRO A 134 -11.81 27.81 -22.38
N ARG A 135 -11.32 27.18 -23.46
CA ARG A 135 -9.94 26.72 -23.74
C ARG A 135 -8.81 27.75 -23.50
N ASN A 136 -9.13 29.00 -23.17
CA ASN A 136 -8.20 30.12 -22.99
C ASN A 136 -7.97 30.56 -21.52
N GLN A 137 -8.50 29.85 -20.51
CA GLN A 137 -8.09 30.08 -19.12
C GLN A 137 -7.02 29.07 -18.71
N LEU A 138 -5.86 29.58 -18.26
CA LEU A 138 -4.75 28.79 -17.74
C LEU A 138 -5.16 28.18 -16.40
N TYR A 139 -5.71 26.97 -16.42
CA TYR A 139 -5.88 26.17 -15.21
C TYR A 139 -4.58 25.43 -14.91
N GLY A 140 -4.19 25.41 -13.63
CA GLY A 140 -3.09 24.57 -13.18
C GLY A 140 -3.42 23.10 -13.41
N LEU A 141 -2.59 22.40 -14.17
CA LEU A 141 -2.67 20.95 -14.29
C LEU A 141 -2.04 20.34 -13.05
N ILE A 142 -2.85 19.68 -12.22
CA ILE A 142 -2.35 18.86 -11.12
C ILE A 142 -2.35 17.42 -11.62
N LEU A 143 -1.15 16.86 -11.77
CA LEU A 143 -0.97 15.45 -12.09
C LEU A 143 -0.65 14.72 -10.78
N ILE A 144 -1.45 13.72 -10.45
CA ILE A 144 -1.22 12.80 -9.34
C ILE A 144 -0.82 11.47 -10.00
N LEU A 145 0.44 11.08 -9.83
CA LEU A 145 1.01 9.80 -10.29
C LEU A 145 1.23 8.87 -9.09
#